data_AF-A0A432ID15-F1
#
_entry.id   AF-A0A432ID15-F1
#
_cell.length_a   1.000
_cell.length_b   1.000
_cell.length_c   1.000
_cell.angle_alpha   90.00
_cell.angle_beta   90.00
_cell.angle_gamma   90.00
#
_symmetry.space_group_name_H-M   'P 1'
#
loop_
_entity.id
_entity.type
_entity.pdbx_description
1 polymer ?
#
loop_
_entity_poly.entity_id
_entity_poly.type
_entity_poly.pdbx_seq_one_letter_code
_entity_poly.pdbx_strand_id
1 'polypeptide(L)'
;MEGGPLLSKWWVEESKKFVPYLNVSAQLDDKPDQQVMNEYGLRGYPSFVFLDDSGVLLYGKEPYWRPDSPTSLKAGLSEVGELFQLRKLVKENPDDEVARARLTLIEGMLDPIHANIQAMDVASRVKGVPEQLVEKWTMARRETRFLIFFEPYRAAFRNKQPNREEKRLAAIQGCYKMWVEGEKIDPQTEYFRPFLVLSFDGALAASDAKVAQQCLAIYEDTYSVHDRFLKGMKSRLEKVTGTSEGGEVGSVGDRR
;
A
#
# COMPACT_ATOMS: atom_id res chain seq x y z
N MET A 1 -32.59 22.52 -11.87
CA MET A 1 -31.31 21.86 -11.53
C MET A 1 -30.90 22.37 -10.17
N GLU A 2 -31.08 21.56 -9.13
CA GLU A 2 -30.52 21.85 -7.81
C GLU A 2 -28.99 21.80 -7.95
N GLY A 3 -28.35 22.96 -7.81
CA GLY A 3 -26.91 23.07 -7.92
C GLY A 3 -26.28 22.37 -6.72
N GLY A 4 -25.56 21.28 -6.95
CA GLY A 4 -24.78 20.61 -5.91
C GLY A 4 -23.80 21.58 -5.22
N PRO A 5 -23.12 21.15 -4.14
CA PRO A 5 -22.29 22.02 -3.29
C PRO A 5 -21.25 22.86 -4.05
N LEU A 6 -20.80 22.38 -5.22
CA LEU A 6 -19.89 23.07 -6.14
C LEU A 6 -20.41 24.38 -6.77
N LEU A 7 -21.74 24.59 -6.77
CA LEU A 7 -22.38 25.78 -7.34
C LEU A 7 -22.89 26.75 -6.27
N SER A 8 -22.58 26.46 -5.00
CA SER A 8 -22.95 27.32 -3.88
C SER A 8 -22.04 28.56 -3.81
N LYS A 9 -22.57 29.68 -3.31
CA LYS A 9 -21.80 30.93 -3.15
C LYS A 9 -20.55 30.74 -2.28
N TRP A 10 -20.67 29.96 -1.20
CA TRP A 10 -19.55 29.71 -0.30
C TRP A 10 -18.43 28.93 -0.98
N TRP A 11 -18.75 27.98 -1.87
CA TRP A 11 -17.73 27.23 -2.62
C TRP A 11 -16.91 28.13 -3.54
N VAL A 12 -17.58 29.06 -4.24
CA VAL A 12 -16.93 30.04 -5.13
C VAL A 12 -15.99 30.98 -4.36
N GLU A 13 -16.32 31.32 -3.12
CA GLU A 13 -15.48 32.15 -2.26
C GLU A 13 -14.29 31.38 -1.70
N GLU A 14 -14.53 30.18 -1.16
CA GLU A 14 -13.49 29.36 -0.51
C GLU A 14 -12.49 28.77 -1.52
N SER A 15 -12.93 28.38 -2.71
CA SER A 15 -12.08 27.84 -3.78
C SER A 15 -11.04 28.84 -4.30
N LYS A 16 -11.10 30.12 -3.92
CA LYS A 16 -10.04 31.09 -4.23
C LYS A 16 -8.81 30.95 -3.33
N LYS A 17 -8.92 30.24 -2.19
CA LYS A 17 -7.83 30.06 -1.21
C LYS A 17 -6.88 28.92 -1.56
N PHE A 18 -7.27 28.07 -2.49
CA PHE A 18 -6.50 26.96 -3.02
C PHE A 18 -6.63 26.95 -4.54
N VAL A 19 -5.82 26.16 -5.24
CA VAL A 19 -6.01 25.96 -6.68
C VAL A 19 -6.98 24.79 -6.85
N PRO A 20 -8.26 25.01 -7.19
CA PRO A 20 -9.19 23.91 -7.38
C PRO A 20 -8.82 23.19 -8.68
N TYR A 21 -8.34 21.95 -8.57
CA TYR A 21 -8.30 21.06 -9.72
C TYR A 21 -9.68 20.42 -9.87
N LEU A 22 -10.47 20.90 -10.82
CA LEU A 22 -11.76 20.32 -11.17
C LEU A 22 -11.56 19.35 -12.33
N ASN A 23 -11.63 18.06 -12.03
CA ASN A 23 -11.66 17.02 -13.06
C ASN A 23 -13.11 16.85 -13.54
N VAL A 24 -13.39 17.18 -14.80
CA VAL A 24 -14.71 16.95 -15.42
C VAL A 24 -14.62 15.70 -16.29
N SER A 25 -14.78 14.52 -15.70
CA SER A 25 -14.91 13.28 -16.46
C SER A 25 -16.36 13.09 -16.94
N ALA A 26 -16.84 13.96 -17.82
CA ALA A 26 -18.10 13.77 -18.51
C ALA A 26 -17.83 13.23 -19.93
N GLN A 27 -18.03 11.92 -20.11
CA GLN A 27 -18.15 11.23 -21.42
C GLN A 27 -17.16 11.66 -22.51
N LEU A 28 -15.85 11.54 -22.27
CA LEU A 28 -14.85 11.60 -23.35
C LEU A 28 -14.31 10.19 -23.61
N ASP A 29 -14.20 9.84 -24.89
CA ASP A 29 -13.83 8.49 -25.36
C ASP A 29 -12.38 8.11 -24.99
N ASP A 30 -11.51 9.11 -24.85
CA ASP A 30 -10.19 8.99 -24.25
C ASP A 30 -10.25 9.58 -22.85
N LYS A 31 -10.25 8.74 -21.81
CA LYS A 31 -10.29 9.17 -20.40
C LYS A 31 -8.87 9.29 -19.83
N PRO A 32 -8.15 10.42 -19.98
CA PRO A 32 -6.84 10.62 -19.35
C PRO A 32 -6.91 10.46 -17.81
N ASP A 33 -8.10 10.63 -17.25
CA ASP A 33 -8.34 10.77 -15.81
C ASP A 33 -8.55 9.45 -15.06
N GLN A 34 -8.81 8.34 -15.76
CA GLN A 34 -8.82 7.03 -15.09
C GLN A 34 -7.45 6.70 -14.50
N GLN A 35 -6.37 7.21 -15.10
CA GLN A 35 -5.03 7.01 -14.56
C GLN A 35 -4.87 7.70 -13.20
N VAL A 36 -5.32 8.95 -13.07
CA VAL A 36 -5.29 9.71 -11.81
C VAL A 36 -6.19 9.07 -10.75
N MET A 37 -7.41 8.66 -11.13
CA MET A 37 -8.30 7.93 -10.22
C MET A 37 -7.67 6.62 -9.74
N ASN A 38 -7.05 5.85 -10.64
CA ASN A 38 -6.37 4.60 -10.29
C ASN A 38 -5.11 4.83 -9.44
N GLU A 39 -4.37 5.92 -9.69
CA GLU A 39 -3.17 6.30 -8.95
C GLU A 39 -3.47 6.62 -7.49
N TYR A 40 -4.51 7.41 -7.24
CA TYR A 40 -4.93 7.77 -5.88
C TYR A 40 -5.96 6.80 -5.27
N GLY A 41 -6.34 5.73 -6.00
CA GLY A 41 -7.31 4.73 -5.51
C GLY A 41 -8.75 5.26 -5.39
N LEU A 42 -9.10 6.29 -6.16
CA LEU A 42 -10.41 6.93 -6.14
C LEU A 42 -11.44 6.10 -6.90
N ARG A 43 -12.54 5.74 -6.23
CA ARG A 43 -13.53 4.77 -6.76
C ARG A 43 -14.77 5.40 -7.41
N GLY A 44 -14.89 6.73 -7.42
CA GLY A 44 -16.09 7.40 -7.93
C GLY A 44 -15.89 8.88 -8.28
N TYR A 45 -16.93 9.48 -8.83
CA TYR A 45 -17.01 10.92 -9.10
C TYR A 45 -18.25 11.50 -8.39
N PRO A 46 -18.16 12.72 -7.81
CA PRO A 46 -16.96 13.55 -7.67
C PRO A 46 -16.06 13.12 -6.50
N SER A 47 -14.74 13.06 -6.74
CA SER A 47 -13.71 12.86 -5.71
C SER A 47 -13.05 14.18 -5.34
N PHE A 48 -12.73 14.38 -4.07
CA PHE A 48 -12.04 15.58 -3.57
C PHE A 48 -10.79 15.18 -2.82
N VAL A 49 -9.66 15.76 -3.23
CA VAL A 49 -8.35 15.47 -2.66
C VAL A 49 -7.54 16.73 -2.51
N PHE A 50 -6.65 16.76 -1.52
CA PHE A 50 -5.58 17.74 -1.42
C PHE A 50 -4.26 17.06 -1.79
N LEU A 51 -3.53 17.65 -2.75
CA LEU A 51 -2.20 17.23 -3.14
C LEU A 51 -1.19 18.31 -2.76
N ASP A 52 0.05 17.94 -2.48
CA ASP A 52 1.16 18.91 -2.48
C ASP A 52 1.69 19.20 -3.89
N ASP A 53 2.71 20.05 -3.99
CA ASP A 53 3.33 20.49 -5.24
C ASP A 53 4.07 19.36 -5.98
N SER A 54 4.44 18.29 -5.27
CA SER A 54 4.97 17.04 -5.83
C SER A 54 3.89 16.03 -6.22
N GLY A 55 2.61 16.32 -5.96
CA GLY A 55 1.50 15.40 -6.23
C GLY A 55 1.27 14.37 -5.13
N VAL A 56 1.89 14.49 -3.95
CA VAL A 56 1.61 13.59 -2.83
C VAL A 56 0.23 13.89 -2.26
N LEU A 57 -0.57 12.84 -2.07
CA LEU A 57 -1.90 12.95 -1.50
C LEU A 57 -1.85 13.26 -0.01
N LEU A 58 -2.23 14.48 0.36
CA LEU A 58 -2.26 14.95 1.75
C LEU A 58 -3.57 14.60 2.47
N TYR A 59 -4.69 14.56 1.74
CA TYR A 59 -6.01 14.32 2.34
C TYR A 59 -7.06 13.92 1.30
N GLY A 60 -8.09 13.19 1.72
CA GLY A 60 -9.30 12.93 0.93
C GLY A 60 -9.45 11.51 0.34
N LYS A 61 -8.48 10.62 0.56
CA LYS A 61 -8.53 9.23 0.07
C LYS A 61 -9.60 8.38 0.76
N GLU A 62 -9.54 8.30 2.09
CA GLU A 62 -10.39 7.47 2.93
C GLU A 62 -10.52 8.11 4.34
N PRO A 63 -11.72 8.12 4.96
CA PRO A 63 -13.00 7.83 4.32
C PRO A 63 -13.26 8.82 3.18
N TYR A 64 -13.92 8.36 2.11
CA TYR A 64 -14.24 9.16 0.92
C TYR A 64 -14.79 10.53 1.32
N TRP A 65 -13.93 11.56 1.24
CA TRP A 65 -14.25 12.86 1.79
C TRP A 65 -14.90 13.73 0.73
N ARG A 66 -16.05 14.29 1.07
CA ARG A 66 -16.75 15.27 0.24
C ARG A 66 -16.95 16.54 1.06
N PRO A 67 -16.41 17.69 0.64
CA PRO A 67 -16.71 18.98 1.25
C PRO A 67 -18.13 19.40 0.84
N ASP A 68 -19.13 18.82 1.49
CA ASP A 68 -20.55 19.12 1.30
C ASP A 68 -21.01 20.40 2.01
N SER A 69 -20.16 20.96 2.86
CA SER A 69 -20.40 22.13 3.69
C SER A 69 -19.12 22.94 3.92
N PRO A 70 -19.22 24.24 4.25
CA PRO A 70 -18.07 25.05 4.65
C PRO A 70 -17.30 24.45 5.83
N THR A 71 -18.03 23.83 6.78
CA THR A 71 -17.43 23.17 7.95
C THR A 71 -16.60 21.97 7.54
N SER A 72 -17.11 21.11 6.66
CA SER A 72 -16.37 19.95 6.12
C SER A 72 -15.12 20.40 5.35
N LEU A 73 -15.24 21.44 4.51
CA LEU A 73 -14.09 22.01 3.80
C LEU A 73 -13.04 22.55 4.78
N LYS A 74 -13.46 23.31 5.79
CA LYS A 74 -12.58 23.87 6.81
C LYS A 74 -11.87 22.79 7.62
N ALA A 75 -12.53 21.67 7.93
CA ALA A 75 -11.91 20.55 8.61
C ALA A 75 -10.77 19.95 7.77
N GLY A 76 -11.03 19.64 6.49
CA GLY A 76 -9.99 19.12 5.59
C GLY A 76 -8.83 20.09 5.39
N LEU A 77 -9.11 21.39 5.26
CA LEU A 77 -8.06 22.43 5.19
C LEU A 77 -7.25 22.55 6.50
N SER A 78 -7.88 22.32 7.66
CA SER A 78 -7.20 22.35 8.96
C SER A 78 -6.19 21.22 9.07
N GLU A 79 -6.57 19.99 8.70
CA GLU A 79 -5.68 18.82 8.69
C GLU A 79 -4.43 19.07 7.84
N VAL A 80 -4.62 19.59 6.63
CA VAL A 80 -3.52 19.94 5.73
C VAL A 80 -2.71 21.13 6.28
N GLY A 81 -3.38 22.11 6.88
CA GLY A 81 -2.74 23.27 7.50
C GLY A 81 -1.81 22.90 8.65
N GLU A 82 -2.20 21.95 9.49
CA GLU A 82 -1.37 21.43 10.60
C GLU A 82 -0.09 20.78 10.08
N LEU A 83 -0.15 20.02 8.98
CA LEU A 83 1.04 19.45 8.34
C LEU A 83 1.98 20.55 7.83
N PHE A 84 1.45 21.58 7.17
CA PHE A 84 2.29 22.69 6.68
C PHE A 84 2.94 23.48 7.83
N GLN A 85 2.21 23.70 8.93
CA GLN A 85 2.77 24.32 10.13
C GLN A 85 3.88 23.46 10.74
N LEU A 86 3.70 22.14 10.78
CA LEU A 86 4.72 21.21 11.27
C LEU A 86 5.96 21.18 10.36
N ARG A 87 5.78 21.13 9.03
CA ARG A 87 6.87 21.25 8.05
C ARG A 87 7.66 22.55 8.26
N LYS A 88 6.96 23.67 8.46
CA LYS A 88 7.58 24.97 8.76
C LYS A 88 8.34 24.93 10.09
N LEU A 89 7.74 24.39 11.15
CA LEU A 89 8.37 24.29 12.47
C LEU A 89 9.69 23.51 12.42
N VAL A 90 9.70 22.35 11.75
CA VAL A 90 10.91 21.54 11.57
C VAL A 90 11.97 22.26 10.74
N LYS A 91 11.55 23.00 9.72
CA LYS A 91 12.46 23.82 8.90
C LYS A 91 13.11 24.95 9.71
N GLU A 92 12.35 25.62 10.56
CA GLU A 92 12.82 26.74 11.38
C GLU A 92 13.60 26.26 12.61
N ASN A 93 13.28 25.09 13.15
CA ASN A 93 13.90 24.49 14.32
C ASN A 93 14.32 23.03 14.03
N PRO A 94 15.40 22.82 13.26
CA PRO A 94 15.81 21.47 12.84
C PRO A 94 16.27 20.59 14.01
N ASP A 95 16.59 21.16 15.17
CA ASP A 95 16.99 20.42 16.37
C ASP A 95 15.80 19.99 17.24
N ASP A 96 14.57 20.40 16.91
CA ASP A 96 13.36 19.92 17.58
C ASP A 96 13.08 18.45 17.22
N GLU A 97 13.58 17.55 18.07
CA GLU A 97 13.44 16.10 17.91
C GLU A 97 11.97 15.66 17.88
N VAL A 98 11.09 16.29 18.66
CA VAL A 98 9.68 15.90 18.75
C VAL A 98 8.95 16.32 17.47
N ALA A 99 9.16 17.54 17.00
CA ALA A 99 8.57 18.02 15.75
C ALA A 99 9.03 17.16 14.55
N ARG A 100 10.33 16.84 14.48
CA ARG A 100 10.88 15.96 13.43
C ARG A 100 10.30 14.55 13.49
N ALA A 101 10.19 13.97 14.69
CA ALA A 101 9.63 12.64 14.86
C ALA A 101 8.15 12.61 14.42
N ARG A 102 7.36 13.61 14.83
CA ARG A 102 5.96 13.75 14.39
C ARG A 102 5.87 13.88 12.87
N LEU A 103 6.71 14.72 12.25
CA LEU A 103 6.71 14.92 10.81
C LEU A 103 7.06 13.63 10.07
N THR A 104 8.11 12.93 10.53
CA THR A 104 8.55 11.64 9.95
C THR A 104 7.43 10.61 9.94
N LEU A 105 6.67 10.49 11.04
CA LEU A 105 5.56 9.57 11.14
C LEU A 105 4.40 9.96 10.22
N ILE A 106 4.03 11.24 10.20
CA ILE A 106 2.91 11.71 9.37
C ILE A 106 3.25 11.54 7.88
N GLU A 107 4.41 12.02 7.44
CA GLU A 107 4.80 11.95 6.03
C GLU A 107 4.99 10.50 5.55
N GLY A 108 5.57 9.64 6.38
CA GLY A 108 5.70 8.22 6.03
C GLY A 108 4.37 7.47 5.96
N MET A 109 3.33 7.91 6.69
CA MET A 109 1.99 7.35 6.55
C MET A 109 1.22 7.93 5.35
N LEU A 110 1.53 9.17 4.94
CA LEU A 110 0.96 9.79 3.74
C LEU A 110 1.53 9.17 2.46
N ASP A 111 2.82 8.82 2.45
CA ASP A 111 3.47 8.12 1.34
C ASP A 111 4.11 6.80 1.79
N PRO A 112 3.30 5.75 2.00
CA PRO A 112 3.79 4.47 2.51
C PRO A 112 4.73 3.76 1.52
N ILE A 113 4.73 4.11 0.24
CA ILE A 113 5.54 3.47 -0.80
C ILE A 113 7.01 3.90 -0.68
N HIS A 114 7.24 5.16 -0.32
CA HIS A 114 8.59 5.72 -0.14
C HIS A 114 8.98 5.89 1.33
N ALA A 115 8.17 5.37 2.26
CA ALA A 115 8.39 5.46 3.68
C ALA A 115 9.69 4.78 4.14
N ASN A 116 10.41 5.43 5.05
CA ASN A 116 11.55 4.83 5.75
C ASN A 116 11.09 4.21 7.07
N ILE A 117 10.76 2.90 7.04
CA ILE A 117 10.28 2.13 8.20
C ILE A 117 11.21 2.29 9.41
N GLN A 118 12.54 2.27 9.22
CA GLN A 118 13.49 2.37 10.32
C GLN A 118 13.44 3.76 10.96
N ALA A 119 13.39 4.82 10.15
CA ALA A 119 13.27 6.18 10.66
C ALA A 119 11.93 6.38 11.40
N MET A 120 10.83 5.81 10.90
CA MET A 120 9.53 5.84 11.56
C MET A 120 9.52 5.04 12.87
N ASP A 121 10.14 3.85 12.89
CA ASP A 121 10.31 3.04 14.11
C ASP A 121 11.15 3.78 15.17
N VAL A 122 12.15 4.56 14.77
CA VAL A 122 12.91 5.43 15.69
C VAL A 122 12.05 6.61 16.15
N ALA A 123 11.36 7.29 15.23
CA ALA A 123 10.50 8.43 15.53
C ALA A 123 9.38 8.10 16.51
N SER A 124 8.76 6.91 16.38
CA SER A 124 7.69 6.46 17.28
C SER A 124 8.12 6.25 18.74
N ARG A 125 9.44 6.24 19.01
CA ARG A 125 10.01 6.07 20.36
C ARG A 125 10.46 7.39 20.99
N VAL A 126 10.37 8.51 20.26
CA VAL A 126 10.77 9.82 20.77
C VAL A 126 9.77 10.29 21.84
N LYS A 127 10.29 10.64 23.02
CA LYS A 127 9.46 11.12 24.13
C LYS A 127 8.76 12.43 23.75
N GLY A 128 7.43 12.47 23.90
CA GLY A 128 6.61 13.64 23.57
C GLY A 128 5.88 13.53 22.23
N VAL A 129 6.13 12.48 21.44
CA VAL A 129 5.29 12.16 20.28
C VAL A 129 3.89 11.71 20.79
N PRO A 130 2.79 12.20 20.19
CA PRO A 130 1.44 11.81 20.61
C PRO A 130 1.20 10.30 20.50
N GLU A 131 0.62 9.69 21.54
CA GLU A 131 0.36 8.24 21.60
C GLU A 131 -0.53 7.78 20.43
N GLN A 132 -1.57 8.54 20.10
CA GLN A 132 -2.44 8.25 18.95
C GLN A 132 -1.68 8.16 17.63
N LEU A 133 -0.60 8.94 17.46
CA LEU A 133 0.22 8.90 16.25
C LEU A 133 1.08 7.63 16.23
N VAL A 134 1.60 7.22 17.39
CA VAL A 134 2.35 5.97 17.56
C VAL A 134 1.45 4.75 17.32
N GLU A 135 0.22 4.77 17.82
CA GLU A 135 -0.77 3.71 17.60
C GLU A 135 -1.13 3.58 16.11
N LYS A 136 -1.42 4.70 15.44
CA LYS A 136 -1.66 4.74 13.99
C LYS A 136 -0.50 4.13 13.22
N TRP A 137 0.73 4.52 13.54
CA TRP A 137 1.92 3.94 12.94
C TRP A 137 2.00 2.43 13.19
N THR A 138 1.82 2.00 14.44
CA THR A 138 1.90 0.59 14.83
C THR A 138 0.92 -0.28 14.03
N MET A 139 -0.30 0.22 13.80
CA MET A 139 -1.31 -0.45 12.99
C MET A 139 -0.93 -0.47 11.49
N ALA A 140 -0.45 0.65 10.95
CA ALA A 140 -0.12 0.78 9.52
C ALA A 140 1.19 0.10 9.13
N ARG A 141 2.13 -0.06 10.08
CA ARG A 141 3.53 -0.45 9.83
C ARG A 141 3.70 -1.68 8.95
N ARG A 142 2.90 -2.73 9.17
CA ARG A 142 3.00 -3.98 8.39
C ARG A 142 2.53 -3.77 6.95
N GLU A 143 1.45 -3.03 6.75
CA GLU A 143 0.96 -2.69 5.43
C GLU A 143 1.95 -1.79 4.69
N THR A 144 2.48 -0.74 5.34
CA THR A 144 3.54 0.11 4.79
C THR A 144 4.74 -0.73 4.34
N ARG A 145 5.21 -1.65 5.19
CA ARG A 145 6.32 -2.53 4.86
C ARG A 145 6.03 -3.42 3.65
N PHE A 146 4.81 -3.93 3.52
CA PHE A 146 4.39 -4.69 2.35
C PHE A 146 4.37 -3.81 1.09
N LEU A 147 3.80 -2.60 1.16
CA LEU A 147 3.66 -1.68 0.03
C LEU A 147 5.00 -1.26 -0.57
N ILE A 148 6.04 -1.07 0.25
CA ILE A 148 7.41 -0.77 -0.20
C ILE A 148 7.93 -1.81 -1.20
N PHE A 149 7.59 -3.09 -1.02
CA PHE A 149 8.00 -4.15 -1.94
C PHE A 149 7.00 -4.38 -3.06
N PHE A 150 5.70 -4.26 -2.75
CA PHE A 150 4.63 -4.63 -3.66
C PHE A 150 4.38 -3.59 -4.75
N GLU A 151 4.34 -2.31 -4.42
CA GLU A 151 3.97 -1.27 -5.39
C GLU A 151 5.00 -1.10 -6.52
N PRO A 152 6.33 -1.16 -6.29
CA PRO A 152 7.30 -1.19 -7.39
C PRO A 152 7.08 -2.37 -8.35
N TYR A 153 6.76 -3.55 -7.83
CA TYR A 153 6.42 -4.72 -8.64
C TYR A 153 5.12 -4.52 -9.43
N ARG A 154 4.06 -4.06 -8.75
CA ARG A 154 2.75 -3.79 -9.36
C ARG A 154 2.86 -2.77 -10.49
N ALA A 155 3.59 -1.68 -10.26
CA ALA A 155 3.85 -0.64 -11.24
C ALA A 155 4.65 -1.17 -12.44
N ALA A 156 5.74 -1.92 -12.20
CA ALA A 156 6.55 -2.52 -13.26
C ALA A 156 5.75 -3.50 -14.13
N PHE A 157 4.87 -4.30 -13.52
CA PHE A 157 3.97 -5.20 -14.23
C PHE A 157 2.94 -4.45 -15.07
N ARG A 158 2.25 -3.46 -14.47
CA ARG A 158 1.24 -2.63 -15.15
C ARG A 158 1.83 -1.90 -16.35
N ASN A 159 3.02 -1.34 -16.19
CA ASN A 159 3.69 -0.53 -17.21
C ASN A 159 4.58 -1.33 -18.15
N LYS A 160 4.56 -2.68 -18.07
CA LYS A 160 5.37 -3.60 -18.89
C LYS A 160 6.87 -3.26 -18.89
N GLN A 161 7.40 -2.85 -17.74
CA GLN A 161 8.80 -2.46 -17.61
C GLN A 161 9.73 -3.69 -17.78
N PRO A 162 10.93 -3.51 -18.35
CA PRO A 162 11.87 -4.61 -18.58
C PRO A 162 12.40 -5.24 -17.28
N ASN A 163 12.45 -4.48 -16.19
CA ASN A 163 12.90 -4.92 -14.87
C ASN A 163 11.78 -5.56 -14.01
N ARG A 164 10.62 -5.90 -14.60
CA ARG A 164 9.48 -6.46 -13.85
C ARG A 164 9.83 -7.72 -13.04
N GLU A 165 10.69 -8.59 -13.57
CA GLU A 165 11.09 -9.83 -12.87
C GLU A 165 12.00 -9.53 -11.68
N GLU A 166 12.90 -8.56 -11.80
CA GLU A 166 13.72 -8.08 -10.68
C GLU A 166 12.82 -7.56 -9.55
N LYS A 167 11.84 -6.71 -9.87
CA LYS A 167 10.88 -6.20 -8.89
C LYS A 167 10.00 -7.30 -8.30
N ARG A 168 9.59 -8.27 -9.11
CA ARG A 168 8.85 -9.45 -8.63
C ARG A 168 9.66 -10.26 -7.63
N LEU A 169 10.93 -10.53 -7.90
CA LEU A 169 11.82 -11.27 -6.99
C LEU A 169 12.01 -10.53 -5.67
N ALA A 170 12.21 -9.20 -5.72
CA ALA A 170 12.28 -8.38 -4.51
C ALA A 170 10.97 -8.44 -3.69
N ALA A 171 9.81 -8.39 -4.35
CA ALA A 171 8.51 -8.53 -3.70
C ALA A 171 8.31 -9.89 -3.03
N ILE A 172 8.69 -10.97 -3.73
CA ILE A 172 8.65 -12.35 -3.21
C ILE A 172 9.52 -12.49 -1.96
N GLN A 173 10.79 -12.05 -2.04
CA GLN A 173 11.74 -12.14 -0.92
C GLN A 173 11.29 -11.30 0.28
N GLY A 174 10.81 -10.07 0.02
CA GLY A 174 10.28 -9.18 1.05
C GLY A 174 9.09 -9.77 1.80
N CYS A 175 8.11 -10.32 1.08
CA CYS A 175 6.91 -10.92 1.68
C CYS A 175 7.24 -12.18 2.49
N TYR A 176 8.10 -13.07 1.97
CA TYR A 176 8.54 -14.24 2.72
C TYR A 176 9.29 -13.86 4.01
N LYS A 177 10.19 -12.86 3.94
CA LYS A 177 10.87 -12.36 5.14
C LYS A 177 9.89 -11.82 6.19
N MET A 178 8.89 -11.05 5.76
CA MET A 178 7.82 -10.58 6.66
C MET A 178 7.07 -11.74 7.31
N TRP A 179 6.79 -12.81 6.57
CA TRP A 179 6.13 -14.00 7.11
C TRP A 179 6.95 -14.66 8.22
N VAL A 180 8.23 -14.89 7.98
CA VAL A 180 9.15 -15.55 8.91
C VAL A 180 9.34 -14.72 10.19
N GLU A 181 9.33 -13.40 10.07
CA GLU A 181 9.43 -12.46 11.19
C GLU A 181 8.11 -12.27 11.97
N GLY A 182 7.02 -12.91 11.55
CA GLY A 182 5.70 -12.78 12.19
C GLY A 182 4.97 -11.47 11.85
N GLU A 183 5.43 -10.73 10.85
CA GLU A 183 4.90 -9.43 10.42
C GLU A 183 3.85 -9.59 9.32
N LYS A 184 2.86 -10.46 9.56
CA LYS A 184 1.77 -10.73 8.62
C LYS A 184 0.80 -9.54 8.57
N ILE A 185 0.38 -9.16 7.37
CA ILE A 185 -0.63 -8.11 7.20
C ILE A 185 -2.04 -8.62 7.56
N ASP A 186 -2.93 -7.70 7.87
CA ASP A 186 -4.31 -8.01 8.29
C ASP A 186 -5.09 -8.72 7.15
N PRO A 187 -5.69 -9.90 7.42
CA PRO A 187 -6.53 -10.63 6.47
C PRO A 187 -7.71 -9.86 5.87
N GLN A 188 -8.18 -8.80 6.53
CA GLN A 188 -9.31 -7.98 6.07
C GLN A 188 -8.91 -6.93 5.01
N THR A 189 -7.61 -6.75 4.76
CA THR A 189 -7.12 -5.77 3.79
C THR A 189 -7.21 -6.29 2.36
N GLU A 190 -7.41 -5.40 1.39
CA GLU A 190 -7.35 -5.76 -0.04
C GLU A 190 -5.97 -6.29 -0.48
N TYR A 191 -4.94 -5.99 0.32
CA TYR A 191 -3.57 -6.40 0.12
C TYR A 191 -3.27 -7.82 0.63
N PHE A 192 -4.16 -8.45 1.40
CA PHE A 192 -3.89 -9.77 1.97
C PHE A 192 -3.65 -10.84 0.91
N ARG A 193 -4.48 -10.86 -0.15
CA ARG A 193 -4.34 -11.81 -1.26
C ARG A 193 -2.95 -11.72 -1.92
N PRO A 194 -2.49 -10.56 -2.43
CA PRO A 194 -1.17 -10.48 -3.05
C PRO A 194 -0.05 -10.79 -2.06
N PHE A 195 -0.13 -10.37 -0.79
CA PHE A 195 0.84 -10.74 0.24
C PHE A 195 0.97 -12.26 0.41
N LEU A 196 -0.17 -12.98 0.49
CA LEU A 196 -0.20 -14.42 0.70
C LEU A 196 0.41 -15.19 -0.49
N VAL A 197 0.10 -14.77 -1.71
CA VAL A 197 0.65 -15.38 -2.94
C VAL A 197 2.16 -15.13 -3.04
N LEU A 198 2.63 -13.92 -2.76
CA LEU A 198 4.06 -13.61 -2.80
C LEU A 198 4.85 -14.33 -1.69
N SER A 199 4.26 -14.44 -0.49
CA SER A 199 4.83 -15.20 0.63
C SER A 199 4.93 -16.69 0.30
N PHE A 200 3.91 -17.26 -0.35
CA PHE A 200 3.94 -18.64 -0.85
C PHE A 200 5.05 -18.86 -1.88
N ASP A 201 5.15 -17.99 -2.88
CA ASP A 201 6.19 -18.07 -3.91
C ASP A 201 7.60 -17.99 -3.30
N GLY A 202 7.77 -17.17 -2.25
CA GLY A 202 9.05 -17.02 -1.57
C GLY A 202 9.39 -18.22 -0.70
N ALA A 203 8.40 -18.83 -0.06
CA ALA A 203 8.58 -20.08 0.65
C ALA A 203 9.00 -21.22 -0.29
N LEU A 204 8.40 -21.33 -1.48
CA LEU A 204 8.85 -22.30 -2.48
C LEU A 204 10.29 -22.05 -2.94
N ALA A 205 10.65 -20.78 -3.20
CA ALA A 205 12.01 -20.40 -3.59
C ALA A 205 13.05 -20.70 -2.49
N ALA A 206 12.64 -20.62 -1.22
CA ALA A 206 13.45 -20.97 -0.05
C ALA A 206 13.38 -22.46 0.33
N SER A 207 12.64 -23.28 -0.42
CA SER A 207 12.36 -24.69 -0.09
C SER A 207 11.72 -24.90 1.30
N ASP A 208 10.98 -23.90 1.79
CA ASP A 208 10.24 -23.93 3.06
C ASP A 208 8.83 -24.47 2.85
N ALA A 209 8.71 -25.80 2.79
CA ALA A 209 7.43 -26.47 2.56
C ALA A 209 6.40 -26.16 3.66
N LYS A 210 6.85 -25.90 4.90
CA LYS A 210 5.96 -25.59 6.03
C LYS A 210 5.27 -24.25 5.83
N VAL A 211 6.02 -23.20 5.50
CA VAL A 211 5.42 -21.89 5.22
C VAL A 211 4.56 -21.96 3.95
N ALA A 212 5.00 -22.65 2.90
CA ALA A 212 4.21 -22.81 1.68
C ALA A 212 2.86 -23.50 1.95
N GLN A 213 2.84 -24.56 2.75
CA GLN A 213 1.60 -25.23 3.19
C GLN A 213 0.70 -24.31 4.02
N GLN A 214 1.26 -23.55 4.94
CA GLN A 214 0.49 -22.58 5.74
C GLN A 214 -0.15 -21.49 4.87
N CYS A 215 0.61 -20.93 3.93
CA CYS A 215 0.09 -19.93 3.00
C CYS A 215 -1.05 -20.50 2.16
N LEU A 216 -0.89 -21.74 1.66
CA LEU A 216 -1.91 -22.42 0.87
C LEU A 216 -3.18 -22.69 1.68
N ALA A 217 -3.05 -23.21 2.90
CA ALA A 217 -4.19 -23.50 3.77
C ALA A 217 -5.00 -22.23 4.10
N ILE A 218 -4.31 -21.12 4.42
CA ILE A 218 -4.98 -19.83 4.65
C ILE A 218 -5.64 -19.33 3.36
N TYR A 219 -5.03 -19.53 2.20
CA TYR A 219 -5.62 -19.13 0.92
C TYR A 219 -6.92 -19.90 0.65
N GLU A 220 -6.94 -21.20 0.91
CA GLU A 220 -8.12 -22.06 0.77
C GLU A 220 -9.26 -21.70 1.70
N ASP A 221 -8.94 -21.33 2.94
CA ASP A 221 -9.94 -20.94 3.93
C ASP A 221 -10.52 -19.55 3.64
N THR A 222 -9.67 -18.63 3.16
CA THR A 222 -10.06 -17.24 2.89
C THR A 222 -10.75 -17.08 1.53
N TYR A 223 -10.39 -17.88 0.54
CA TYR A 223 -10.83 -17.72 -0.85
C TYR A 223 -11.42 -19.02 -1.41
N SER A 224 -12.47 -18.88 -2.24
CA SER A 224 -13.17 -20.03 -2.83
C SER A 224 -12.23 -21.00 -3.56
N VAL A 225 -12.55 -22.31 -3.48
CA VAL A 225 -11.87 -23.40 -4.20
C VAL A 225 -11.82 -23.21 -5.73
N HIS A 226 -12.70 -22.36 -6.28
CA HIS A 226 -12.73 -22.02 -7.70
C HIS A 226 -11.78 -20.86 -8.08
N ASP A 227 -11.04 -20.30 -7.13
CA ASP A 227 -10.11 -19.22 -7.41
C ASP A 227 -8.94 -19.71 -8.28
N ARG A 228 -8.65 -18.97 -9.36
CA ARG A 228 -7.67 -19.34 -10.38
C ARG A 228 -6.27 -19.61 -9.84
N PHE A 229 -5.89 -18.96 -8.74
CA PHE A 229 -4.54 -19.12 -8.18
C PHE A 229 -4.39 -20.43 -7.40
N LEU A 230 -5.49 -20.97 -6.86
CA LEU A 230 -5.43 -22.13 -5.96
C LEU A 230 -4.87 -23.37 -6.65
N LYS A 231 -5.37 -23.70 -7.85
CA LYS A 231 -4.87 -24.84 -8.64
C LYS A 231 -3.39 -24.71 -8.97
N GLY A 232 -2.95 -23.48 -9.28
CA GLY A 232 -1.54 -23.19 -9.58
C GLY A 232 -0.64 -23.27 -8.35
N MET A 233 -1.13 -22.89 -7.16
CA MET A 233 -0.38 -23.04 -5.91
C MET A 233 -0.22 -24.52 -5.54
N LYS A 234 -1.29 -25.32 -5.57
CA LYS A 234 -1.22 -26.77 -5.31
C LYS A 234 -0.19 -27.49 -6.17
N SER A 235 -0.29 -27.31 -7.49
CA SER A 235 0.62 -27.97 -8.44
C SER A 235 2.09 -27.57 -8.23
N ARG A 236 2.36 -26.32 -7.85
CA ARG A 236 3.73 -25.87 -7.58
C ARG A 236 4.28 -26.43 -6.27
N LEU A 237 3.44 -26.53 -5.23
CA LEU A 237 3.83 -27.16 -3.97
C LEU A 237 4.13 -28.65 -4.18
N GLU A 238 3.26 -29.39 -4.86
CA GLU A 238 3.44 -30.82 -5.18
C GLU A 238 4.73 -31.09 -5.94
N LYS A 239 5.13 -30.22 -6.88
CA LYS A 239 6.40 -30.39 -7.61
C LYS A 239 7.62 -30.27 -6.71
N VAL A 240 7.57 -29.41 -5.71
CA VAL A 240 8.70 -29.17 -4.77
C VAL A 240 8.73 -30.25 -3.68
N THR A 241 7.57 -30.73 -3.21
CA THR A 241 7.50 -31.78 -2.18
C THR A 241 7.62 -33.19 -2.77
N GLY A 242 7.13 -33.43 -3.98
CA GLY A 242 7.13 -34.73 -4.66
C GLY A 242 8.46 -35.10 -5.32
N THR A 243 9.40 -34.17 -5.48
CA THR A 243 10.77 -34.48 -5.92
C THR A 243 11.68 -35.01 -4.80
N SER A 244 11.19 -35.08 -3.56
CA SER A 244 11.98 -35.54 -2.40
C SER A 244 11.90 -37.05 -2.11
N GLU A 245 11.11 -37.84 -2.85
CA GLU A 245 10.96 -39.30 -2.62
C GLU A 245 11.48 -40.21 -3.76
N GLY A 246 12.23 -39.66 -4.73
CA GLY A 246 12.45 -40.35 -6.02
C GLY A 246 13.89 -40.65 -6.45
N GLY A 247 14.87 -40.74 -5.54
CA GLY A 247 16.26 -40.93 -5.98
C GLY A 247 17.16 -41.67 -5.01
N GLU A 248 17.17 -43.00 -5.07
CA GLU A 248 18.42 -43.77 -4.99
C GLU A 248 18.28 -45.18 -5.64
N VAL A 249 19.07 -45.35 -6.70
CA VAL A 249 19.68 -46.56 -7.28
C VAL A 249 18.80 -47.69 -7.86
N GLY A 250 18.40 -47.52 -9.12
CA GLY A 250 18.31 -48.65 -10.06
C GLY A 250 19.65 -48.84 -10.76
N SER A 251 20.54 -49.69 -10.23
CA SER A 251 21.78 -50.06 -10.92
C SER A 251 21.48 -50.95 -12.11
N VAL A 252 22.00 -50.53 -13.26
CA VAL A 252 21.91 -51.17 -14.56
C VAL A 252 22.65 -52.52 -14.56
N GLY A 253 21.92 -53.54 -15.01
CA GLY A 253 22.31 -54.72 -15.80
C GLY A 253 23.73 -55.26 -15.76
N ASP A 254 23.83 -56.54 -15.40
CA ASP A 254 24.86 -57.44 -15.93
C ASP A 254 24.22 -58.75 -16.39
N ARG A 255 24.18 -58.94 -17.72
CA ARG A 255 24.04 -60.24 -18.39
C ARG A 255 24.74 -60.16 -19.75
N ARG A 256 25.97 -60.65 -19.78
CA ARG A 256 26.53 -61.43 -20.89
C ARG A 256 27.34 -62.57 -20.33
#